data_AF-A0A960D536-F1
#
_entry.id   AF-A0A960D536-F1
#
_cell.length_a   1.000
_cell.length_b   1.000
_cell.length_c   1.000
_cell.angle_alpha   90.00
_cell.angle_beta   90.00
_cell.angle_gamma   90.00
#
_symmetry.space_group_name_H-M   'P 1'
#
loop_
_entity.id
_entity.type
_entity.pdbx_description
1 polymer ?
#
loop_
_entity_poly.entity_id
_entity_poly.type
_entity_poly.pdbx_seq_one_letter_code
_entity_poly.pdbx_strand_id
1 'polypeptide(L)'
;LAKLVYAFCSQILLTYGALDRPALAAISFIDEEKRQTLNGIVHPLVAHRRSDLIAAAGEDAVIVEDIPLLVESQMAPMFPLVV
;
A
#
# COMPACT_ATOMS: atom_id res chain seq x y z
N LEU A 1 0.06 -1.93 12.27
CA LEU A 1 -1.13 -2.76 12.56
C LEU A 1 -2.16 -2.06 13.44
N ALA A 2 -1.78 -1.42 14.55
CA ALA A 2 -2.72 -0.75 15.47
C ALA A 2 -3.76 0.18 14.78
N LYS A 3 -3.34 1.04 13.84
CA LYS A 3 -4.26 1.92 13.08
C LYS A 3 -5.32 1.13 12.28
N LEU A 4 -4.94 0.00 11.67
CA LEU A 4 -5.88 -0.85 10.93
C LEU A 4 -6.83 -1.58 11.89
N VAL A 5 -6.33 -2.10 13.00
CA VAL A 5 -7.17 -2.77 14.01
C VAL A 5 -8.17 -1.81 14.63
N TYR A 6 -7.78 -0.55 14.86
CA TYR A 6 -8.69 0.49 15.32
C TYR A 6 -9.81 0.78 14.31
N ALA A 7 -9.50 0.82 13.01
CA ALA A 7 -10.46 1.12 11.95
C ALA A 7 -11.35 -0.07 11.54
N PHE A 8 -10.83 -1.30 11.61
CA PHE A 8 -11.48 -2.51 11.05
C PHE A 8 -11.75 -3.61 12.08
N CYS A 9 -11.50 -3.33 13.37
CA CYS A 9 -11.60 -4.26 14.51
C CYS A 9 -10.62 -5.44 14.45
N SER A 10 -10.64 -6.32 15.46
CA SER A 10 -9.74 -7.48 15.54
C SER A 10 -10.04 -8.59 14.54
N GLN A 11 -11.16 -8.53 13.81
CA GLN A 11 -11.55 -9.51 12.78
C GLN A 11 -10.60 -9.56 11.58
N ILE A 12 -9.74 -8.56 11.40
CA ILE A 12 -8.69 -8.55 10.38
C ILE A 12 -7.39 -9.22 10.86
N LEU A 13 -7.41 -9.91 12.00
CA LEU A 13 -6.24 -10.58 12.56
C LEU A 13 -6.46 -12.10 12.58
N LEU A 14 -5.41 -12.82 12.21
CA LEU A 14 -5.30 -14.26 12.41
C LEU A 14 -5.12 -14.55 13.92
N THR A 15 -5.35 -15.80 14.32
CA THR A 15 -5.27 -16.23 15.73
C THR A 15 -3.89 -15.98 16.37
N TYR A 16 -2.84 -15.87 15.56
CA TYR A 16 -1.47 -15.56 15.97
C TYR A 16 -1.09 -14.08 15.80
N GLY A 17 -2.08 -13.19 15.56
CA GLY A 17 -1.92 -11.73 15.57
C GLY A 17 -1.41 -11.10 14.25
N ALA A 18 -1.15 -11.90 13.22
CA ALA A 18 -0.82 -11.38 11.89
C ALA A 18 -2.06 -10.87 11.15
N LEU A 19 -1.86 -10.05 10.12
CA LEU A 19 -2.96 -9.54 9.29
C LEU A 19 -3.60 -10.65 8.45
N ASP A 20 -4.92 -10.81 8.59
CA ASP A 20 -5.76 -11.56 7.66
C ASP A 20 -6.11 -10.66 6.47
N ARG A 21 -5.34 -10.80 5.39
CA ARG A 21 -5.52 -10.01 4.15
C ARG A 21 -6.86 -10.31 3.47
N PRO A 22 -7.31 -11.57 3.31
CA PRO A 22 -8.65 -11.87 2.82
C PRO A 22 -9.77 -11.20 3.63
N ALA A 23 -9.72 -11.26 4.97
CA ALA A 23 -10.74 -10.65 5.81
C ALA A 23 -10.77 -9.12 5.66
N LEU A 24 -9.59 -8.48 5.67
CA LEU A 24 -9.49 -7.04 5.44
C LEU A 24 -10.03 -6.65 4.05
N ALA A 25 -9.69 -7.42 3.01
CA ALA A 25 -10.15 -7.18 1.64
C ALA A 25 -11.68 -7.30 1.51
N ALA A 26 -12.27 -8.34 2.12
CA ALA A 26 -13.72 -8.57 2.12
C ALA A 26 -14.50 -7.42 2.76
N ILE A 27 -13.91 -6.76 3.77
CA ILE A 27 -14.52 -5.59 4.43
C ILE A 27 -14.27 -4.30 3.63
N SER A 28 -13.06 -4.14 3.09
CA SER A 28 -12.60 -2.85 2.55
C SER A 28 -13.01 -2.62 1.11
N PHE A 29 -13.15 -3.67 0.28
CA PHE A 29 -13.38 -3.51 -1.16
C PHE A 29 -14.85 -3.55 -1.60
N ILE A 30 -15.78 -3.77 -0.65
CA ILE A 30 -17.23 -3.71 -0.91
C ILE A 30 -17.84 -2.35 -0.57
N ASP A 31 -17.06 -1.44 0.01
CA ASP A 31 -17.50 -0.16 0.57
C ASP A 31 -16.45 0.91 0.26
N GLU A 32 -16.88 2.00 -0.39
CA GLU A 32 -15.98 3.07 -0.82
C GLU A 32 -15.34 3.82 0.34
N GLU A 33 -16.08 4.10 1.40
CA GLU A 33 -15.58 4.84 2.57
C GLU A 33 -14.53 4.00 3.31
N LYS A 34 -14.77 2.69 3.42
CA LYS A 34 -13.81 1.74 4.00
C LYS A 34 -12.56 1.60 3.14
N ARG A 35 -12.71 1.56 1.82
CA ARG A 35 -11.59 1.56 0.87
C ARG A 35 -10.74 2.82 1.04
N GLN A 36 -11.36 3.98 1.12
CA GLN A 36 -10.67 5.24 1.35
C GLN A 36 -9.96 5.26 2.71
N THR A 37 -10.60 4.75 3.76
CA THR A 37 -10.00 4.61 5.10
C THR A 37 -8.76 3.72 5.06
N LEU A 38 -8.85 2.55 4.40
CA LEU A 38 -7.71 1.64 4.22
C LEU A 38 -6.56 2.35 3.48
N ASN A 39 -6.87 2.98 2.35
CA ASN A 39 -5.88 3.67 1.52
C ASN A 39 -5.23 4.83 2.27
N GLY A 40 -6.00 5.62 3.02
CA GLY A 40 -5.49 6.73 3.84
C GLY A 40 -4.55 6.27 4.96
N ILE A 41 -4.72 5.06 5.49
CA ILE A 41 -3.81 4.47 6.47
C ILE A 41 -2.56 3.90 5.79
N VAL A 42 -2.72 3.19 4.67
CA VAL A 42 -1.66 2.39 4.04
C VAL A 42 -0.75 3.22 3.13
N HIS A 43 -1.31 4.10 2.28
CA HIS A 43 -0.54 4.85 1.28
C HIS A 43 0.61 5.67 1.89
N PRO A 44 0.44 6.42 3.00
CA PRO A 44 1.56 7.15 3.61
C PRO A 44 2.69 6.22 4.08
N LEU A 45 2.34 5.03 4.59
CA LEU A 45 3.32 4.05 5.06
C LEU A 45 4.10 3.42 3.90
N VAL A 46 3.43 3.12 2.79
CA VAL A 46 4.06 2.62 1.57
C VAL A 46 4.98 3.67 0.96
N ALA A 47 4.54 4.93 0.90
CA ALA A 47 5.36 6.04 0.40
C ALA A 47 6.62 6.25 1.24
N HIS A 48 6.51 6.19 2.57
CA HIS A 48 7.67 6.27 3.46
C HIS A 48 8.64 5.11 3.22
N ARG A 49 8.13 3.87 3.16
CA ARG A 49 8.97 2.69 2.91
C ARG A 49 9.65 2.75 1.54
N ARG A 50 8.97 3.25 0.51
CA ARG A 50 9.55 3.52 -0.81
C ARG A 50 10.71 4.49 -0.69
N SER A 51 10.53 5.62 0.01
CA SER A 51 11.59 6.60 0.25
C SER A 51 12.81 5.98 0.94
N ASP A 52 12.60 5.13 1.95
CA ASP A 52 13.70 4.45 2.64
C ASP A 52 14.47 3.50 1.72
N LEU A 53 13.76 2.77 0.86
CA LEU A 53 14.37 1.84 -0.09
C LEU A 53 15.19 2.59 -1.16
N ILE A 54 14.68 3.72 -1.66
CA ILE A 54 15.39 4.58 -2.60
C ILE A 54 16.66 5.15 -1.95
N ALA A 55 16.55 5.67 -0.72
CA ALA A 55 17.70 6.21 0.00
C ALA A 55 18.78 5.15 0.29
N ALA A 56 18.37 3.90 0.53
CA ALA A 56 19.28 2.79 0.79
C ALA A 56 19.97 2.22 -0.46
N ALA A 57 19.45 2.50 -1.66
CA ALA A 57 19.98 1.93 -2.90
C ALA A 57 21.33 2.56 -3.33
N GLY A 58 21.63 3.79 -2.88
CA GLY A 58 22.82 4.55 -3.26
C GLY A 58 22.60 5.50 -4.43
N GLU A 59 23.49 6.48 -4.60
CA GLU A 59 23.31 7.60 -5.55
C GLU A 59 23.31 7.15 -7.02
N ASP A 60 24.04 6.09 -7.37
CA ASP A 60 24.17 5.58 -8.74
C ASP A 60 23.14 4.48 -9.08
N ALA A 61 22.19 4.20 -8.19
CA ALA A 61 21.24 3.11 -8.39
C ALA A 61 20.13 3.46 -9.39
N VAL A 62 19.77 2.48 -10.23
CA VAL A 62 18.54 2.54 -11.03
C VAL A 62 17.41 1.92 -10.24
N ILE A 63 16.36 2.69 -9.98
CA ILE A 63 15.16 2.23 -9.27
C ILE A 63 14.15 1.72 -10.29
N VAL A 64 13.73 0.46 -10.14
CA VAL A 64 12.64 -0.15 -10.90
C VAL A 64 11.42 -0.25 -9.99
N GLU A 65 10.34 0.42 -10.35
CA GLU A 65 9.08 0.38 -9.61
C GLU A 65 8.06 -0.49 -10.35
N ASP A 66 7.69 -1.61 -9.74
CA ASP A 66 6.60 -2.47 -10.22
C ASP A 66 5.25 -1.87 -9.78
N ILE A 67 4.53 -1.30 -10.75
CA ILE A 67 3.27 -0.58 -10.53
C ILE A 67 2.19 -1.23 -11.39
N PRO A 68 1.39 -2.16 -10.82
CA PRO A 68 0.39 -2.93 -11.59
C PRO A 68 -0.67 -2.08 -12.29
N LEU A 69 -0.98 -0.90 -11.73
CA LEU A 69 -2.02 0.00 -12.26
C LEU A 69 -1.42 1.29 -12.85
N LEU A 70 -0.19 1.25 -13.37
CA LEU A 70 0.54 2.43 -13.84
C LEU A 70 -0.25 3.24 -14.87
N VAL A 71 -0.90 2.56 -15.82
CA VAL A 71 -1.66 3.18 -16.92
C VAL A 71 -3.01 3.68 -16.42
N GLU A 72 -3.71 2.85 -15.66
CA GLU A 72 -5.04 3.12 -15.10
C GLU A 72 -5.03 4.32 -14.15
N SER A 73 -3.94 4.49 -13.40
CA SER A 73 -3.71 5.62 -12.50
C SER A 73 -3.05 6.83 -13.18
N GLN A 74 -2.81 6.77 -14.49
CA GLN A 74 -2.17 7.82 -15.28
C GLN A 74 -0.81 8.26 -14.73
N MET A 75 -0.08 7.31 -14.12
CA MET A 75 1.19 7.59 -13.45
C MET A 75 2.40 7.56 -14.39
N ALA A 76 2.27 7.01 -15.60
CA ALA A 76 3.35 6.88 -16.57
C ALA A 76 4.16 8.19 -16.80
N PRO A 77 3.55 9.39 -16.92
CA PRO A 77 4.29 10.64 -17.11
C PRO A 77 5.20 11.05 -15.93
N MET A 78 5.09 10.41 -14.77
CA MET A 78 5.97 10.67 -13.62
C MET A 78 7.32 9.95 -13.72
N PHE A 79 7.47 9.04 -14.68
CA PHE A 79 8.68 8.23 -14.84
C PHE A 79 9.44 8.63 -16.10
N PRO A 80 10.79 8.69 -16.06
CA PRO A 80 11.59 8.97 -17.24
C PRO A 80 11.57 7.81 -18.25
N LEU A 81 11.26 6.59 -17.80
CA LEU A 81 11.16 5.40 -18.62
C LEU A 81 10.06 4.47 -18.06
N VAL A 82 9.31 3.85 -18.97
CA VAL A 82 8.34 2.78 -18.69
C VAL A 82 8.69 1.59 -19.59
N VAL A 83 8.72 0.39 -19.02
CA VAL A 83 9.07 -0.89 -19.69
C VAL A 83 7.86 -1.82 -19.70
#